data_AF-A0A8H3GRN0-F1
#
_entry.id   AF-A0A8H3GRN0-F1
#
_cell.length_a   1.000
_cell.length_b   1.000
_cell.length_c   1.000
_cell.angle_alpha   90.00
_cell.angle_beta   90.00
_cell.angle_gamma   90.00
#
_symmetry.space_group_name_H-M   'P 1'
#
loop_
_entity.id
_entity.type
_entity.pdbx_description
1 polymer ?
#
loop_
_entity_poly.entity_id
_entity_poly.type
_entity_poly.pdbx_seq_one_letter_code
_entity_poly.pdbx_strand_id
1 'polypeptide(L)'
;MLVSSFATIIISALGLASATPTPKYYGCDVSSAELDLPDVKGISIPAGVKPEYIALGIGTQNYTCTKAGNYTSAGAVAALIDISCLYESDPKLFENVQDYAYNLFPMYGNSMPTWHKIEAIIGHYPHILGDHYFIPKDGAIAPKFDFRSSQKENDNAFTVDKKVGGIPSPEGSHNVDWLHLENTAGSLSKYTFRVDTQGGQPPKSCHKEGHTITVPYATKYWYFK
;
A
#
# COMPACT_ATOMS: atom_id res chain seq x y z
N MET A 1 -85.80 13.46 2.23
CA MET A 1 -84.62 14.07 1.56
C MET A 1 -83.39 13.45 2.20
N LEU A 2 -82.76 12.48 1.53
CA LEU A 2 -81.54 11.81 2.00
C LEU A 2 -80.33 12.70 1.70
N VAL A 3 -79.51 13.00 2.71
CA VAL A 3 -78.22 13.69 2.53
C VAL A 3 -77.12 12.68 2.83
N SER A 4 -76.45 12.21 1.78
CA SER A 4 -75.28 11.31 1.88
C SER A 4 -74.04 12.16 2.16
N SER A 5 -73.38 11.97 3.30
CA SER A 5 -72.05 12.53 3.58
C SER A 5 -70.98 11.53 3.17
N PHE A 6 -70.17 11.89 2.17
CA PHE A 6 -68.97 11.14 1.81
C PHE A 6 -67.78 11.69 2.59
N ALA A 7 -67.20 10.87 3.46
CA ALA A 7 -65.94 11.17 4.14
C ALA A 7 -64.78 10.78 3.22
N THR A 8 -63.97 11.75 2.80
CA THR A 8 -62.76 11.51 1.99
C THR A 8 -61.59 11.22 2.93
N ILE A 9 -61.11 9.98 2.95
CA ILE A 9 -59.88 9.60 3.65
C ILE A 9 -58.70 9.87 2.72
N ILE A 10 -57.87 10.86 3.04
CA ILE A 10 -56.61 11.12 2.35
C ILE A 10 -55.54 10.24 3.00
N ILE A 11 -55.14 9.17 2.31
CA ILE A 11 -54.01 8.32 2.73
C ILE A 11 -52.73 8.98 2.20
N SER A 12 -51.99 9.65 3.09
CA SER A 12 -50.66 10.17 2.81
C SER A 12 -49.66 9.01 2.80
N ALA A 13 -49.28 8.52 1.62
CA ALA A 13 -48.19 7.57 1.48
C ALA A 13 -46.85 8.31 1.69
N LEU A 14 -46.27 8.24 2.89
CA LEU A 14 -44.86 8.60 3.08
C LEU A 14 -44.00 7.52 2.41
N GLY A 15 -43.48 7.82 1.22
CA GLY A 15 -42.45 7.01 0.59
C GLY A 15 -41.15 7.10 1.39
N LEU A 16 -40.80 6.03 2.11
CA LEU A 16 -39.47 5.86 2.68
C LEU A 16 -38.48 5.67 1.51
N ALA A 17 -37.73 6.71 1.19
CA ALA A 17 -36.60 6.62 0.27
C ALA A 17 -35.46 5.87 0.98
N SER A 18 -35.31 4.58 0.71
CA SER A 18 -34.14 3.81 1.14
C SER A 18 -32.93 4.28 0.33
N ALA A 19 -32.09 5.13 0.92
CA ALA A 19 -30.79 5.44 0.34
C ALA A 19 -29.91 4.19 0.40
N THR A 20 -29.58 3.62 -0.75
CA THR A 20 -28.57 2.56 -0.84
C THR A 20 -27.22 3.15 -0.41
N PRO A 21 -26.48 2.52 0.52
CA PRO A 21 -25.15 2.99 0.89
C PRO A 21 -24.26 3.13 -0.34
N THR A 22 -23.61 4.27 -0.51
CA THR A 22 -22.61 4.44 -1.56
C THR A 22 -21.44 3.48 -1.26
N PRO A 23 -20.97 2.70 -2.25
CA PRO A 23 -19.82 1.83 -2.04
C PRO A 23 -18.61 2.63 -1.58
N LYS A 24 -18.00 2.21 -0.47
CA LYS A 24 -16.77 2.78 0.05
C LYS A 24 -15.60 1.98 -0.52
N TYR A 25 -14.70 2.66 -1.22
CA TYR A 25 -13.56 2.02 -1.90
C TYR A 25 -12.20 2.27 -1.23
N TYR A 26 -12.12 3.25 -0.32
CA TYR A 26 -10.93 3.59 0.44
C TYR A 26 -11.27 4.01 1.87
N GLY A 27 -10.27 4.04 2.76
CA GLY A 27 -10.40 4.40 4.16
C GLY A 27 -11.29 3.47 4.98
N CYS A 28 -11.43 2.20 4.59
CA CYS A 28 -12.15 1.21 5.38
C CYS A 28 -11.42 0.93 6.71
N ASP A 29 -12.18 0.60 7.75
CA ASP A 29 -11.59 0.22 9.04
C ASP A 29 -10.93 -1.15 8.88
N VAL A 30 -9.62 -1.18 9.02
CA VAL A 30 -8.82 -2.41 8.93
C VAL A 30 -8.43 -2.94 10.29
N SER A 31 -8.87 -2.35 11.41
CA SER A 31 -8.35 -2.67 12.76
C SER A 31 -8.59 -4.11 13.22
N SER A 32 -9.44 -4.87 12.52
CA SER A 32 -9.66 -6.32 12.69
C SER A 32 -8.98 -7.18 11.62
N ALA A 33 -8.34 -6.59 10.61
CA ALA A 33 -7.61 -7.30 9.58
C ALA A 33 -6.36 -7.98 10.16
N GLU A 34 -6.10 -9.19 9.70
CA GLU A 34 -4.96 -10.00 10.09
C GLU A 34 -3.94 -10.03 8.95
N LEU A 35 -2.68 -9.75 9.30
CA LEU A 35 -1.55 -9.91 8.40
C LEU A 35 -0.93 -11.29 8.63
N ASP A 36 -1.05 -12.17 7.65
CA ASP A 36 -0.41 -13.48 7.66
C ASP A 36 1.09 -13.35 7.39
N LEU A 37 1.90 -13.78 8.37
CA LEU A 37 3.34 -13.92 8.21
C LEU A 37 3.71 -15.41 8.31
N PRO A 38 4.70 -15.88 7.52
CA PRO A 38 5.21 -17.24 7.66
C PRO A 38 5.81 -17.43 9.06
N ASP A 39 5.61 -18.63 9.64
CA ASP A 39 6.17 -19.01 10.94
C ASP A 39 7.68 -19.32 10.83
N VAL A 40 8.46 -18.25 10.64
CA VAL A 40 9.92 -18.29 10.51
C VAL A 40 10.57 -17.21 11.35
N LYS A 41 11.78 -17.48 11.82
CA LYS A 41 12.56 -16.49 12.57
C LYS A 41 12.92 -15.31 11.66
N GLY A 42 12.76 -14.09 12.18
CA GLY A 42 13.22 -12.85 11.53
C GLY A 42 12.13 -11.83 11.26
N ILE A 43 10.86 -12.23 11.29
CA ILE A 43 9.72 -11.32 11.14
C ILE A 43 8.58 -11.77 12.06
N SER A 44 7.94 -10.83 12.75
CA SER A 44 6.77 -11.08 13.61
C SER A 44 6.06 -9.77 13.89
N ILE A 45 4.75 -9.84 14.14
CA ILE A 45 3.93 -8.68 14.51
C ILE A 45 4.04 -8.48 16.04
N PRO A 46 4.48 -7.30 16.51
CA PRO A 46 4.52 -6.99 17.94
C PRO A 46 3.14 -7.13 18.60
N ALA A 47 3.09 -7.61 19.84
CA ALA A 47 1.82 -7.77 20.54
C ALA A 47 1.12 -6.43 20.81
N GLY A 48 -0.22 -6.43 20.74
CA GLY A 48 -1.06 -5.30 21.14
C GLY A 48 -1.17 -4.16 20.12
N VAL A 49 -0.62 -4.34 18.91
CA VAL A 49 -0.78 -3.38 17.81
C VAL A 49 -1.89 -3.81 16.86
N LYS A 50 -2.47 -2.84 16.16
CA LYS A 50 -3.51 -3.08 15.15
C LYS A 50 -3.18 -2.35 13.86
N PRO A 51 -3.55 -2.89 12.69
CA PRO A 51 -3.36 -2.18 11.44
C PRO A 51 -4.30 -0.96 11.39
N GLU A 52 -3.78 0.14 10.84
CA GLU A 52 -4.49 1.40 10.63
C GLU A 52 -4.63 1.71 9.13
N TYR A 53 -3.65 1.31 8.33
CA TYR A 53 -3.68 1.43 6.86
C TYR A 53 -3.15 0.17 6.20
N ILE A 54 -3.71 -0.14 5.03
CA ILE A 54 -3.16 -1.12 4.10
C ILE A 54 -3.05 -0.46 2.73
N ALA A 55 -1.85 -0.47 2.17
CA ALA A 55 -1.56 0.20 0.91
C ALA A 55 -0.92 -0.74 -0.11
N LEU A 56 -1.31 -0.61 -1.37
CA LEU A 56 -0.54 -1.10 -2.50
C LEU A 56 0.56 -0.08 -2.81
N GLY A 57 1.82 -0.51 -2.69
CA GLY A 57 2.97 0.24 -3.17
C GLY A 57 3.30 -0.13 -4.61
N ILE A 58 3.42 0.87 -5.48
CA ILE A 58 3.85 0.68 -6.88
C ILE A 58 4.98 1.67 -7.17
N GLY A 59 6.13 1.17 -7.64
CA GLY A 59 7.31 2.01 -7.75
C GLY A 59 8.54 1.34 -8.30
N THR A 60 9.70 1.89 -7.94
CA THR A 60 11.02 1.35 -8.25
C THR A 60 11.90 1.22 -7.03
N GLN A 61 12.72 0.18 -7.04
CA GLN A 61 13.89 0.03 -6.20
C GLN A 61 15.10 0.59 -6.94
N ASN A 62 15.90 1.41 -6.28
CA ASN A 62 17.02 2.11 -6.88
C ASN A 62 18.33 1.53 -6.35
N TYR A 63 19.31 1.34 -7.23
CA TYR A 63 20.60 0.73 -6.88
C TYR A 63 21.77 1.45 -7.52
N THR A 64 22.93 1.38 -6.87
CA THR A 64 24.21 1.86 -7.38
C THR A 64 25.22 0.72 -7.42
N CYS A 65 25.93 0.59 -8.54
CA CYS A 65 26.99 -0.38 -8.72
C CYS A 65 28.21 0.00 -7.88
N THR A 66 28.70 -0.92 -7.07
CA THR A 66 29.91 -0.73 -6.26
C THR A 66 31.16 -1.09 -7.06
N LYS A 67 32.33 -0.73 -6.52
CA LYS A 67 33.63 -1.17 -7.05
C LYS A 67 33.80 -2.70 -7.07
N ALA A 68 33.10 -3.43 -6.21
CA ALA A 68 33.14 -4.89 -6.16
C ALA A 68 32.31 -5.56 -7.28
N GLY A 69 31.66 -4.77 -8.14
CA GLY A 69 30.87 -5.30 -9.26
C GLY A 69 29.52 -5.87 -8.84
N ASN A 70 29.00 -5.49 -7.67
CA ASN A 70 27.65 -5.80 -7.20
C ASN A 70 26.84 -4.51 -6.99
N TYR A 71 25.51 -4.63 -6.96
CA TYR A 71 24.62 -3.51 -6.65
C TYR A 71 24.36 -3.39 -5.15
N THR A 72 24.35 -2.16 -4.64
CA THR A 72 23.84 -1.82 -3.30
C THR A 72 22.60 -0.94 -3.41
N SER A 73 21.70 -1.01 -2.43
CA SER A 73 20.49 -0.20 -2.43
C SER A 73 20.83 1.28 -2.30
N ALA A 74 20.20 2.09 -3.16
CA ALA A 74 20.20 3.54 -3.14
C ALA A 74 18.79 4.09 -2.79
N GLY A 75 17.97 3.27 -2.15
CA GLY A 75 16.60 3.58 -1.76
C GLY A 75 15.54 3.07 -2.74
N ALA A 76 14.35 3.64 -2.64
CA ALA A 76 13.18 3.33 -3.46
C ALA A 76 12.33 4.59 -3.64
N VAL A 77 11.45 4.57 -4.62
CA VAL A 77 10.36 5.54 -4.78
C VAL A 77 9.10 4.78 -5.15
N ALA A 78 7.99 5.01 -4.46
CA ALA A 78 6.71 4.40 -4.79
C ALA A 78 5.53 5.30 -4.41
N ALA A 79 4.46 5.21 -5.19
CA ALA A 79 3.16 5.72 -4.78
C ALA A 79 2.46 4.69 -3.90
N LEU A 80 1.68 5.16 -2.95
CA LEU A 80 0.97 4.34 -1.97
C LEU A 80 -0.54 4.54 -2.16
N ILE A 81 -1.21 3.46 -2.55
CA ILE A 81 -2.63 3.46 -2.93
C ILE A 81 -3.41 2.74 -1.85
N ASP A 82 -4.48 3.35 -1.36
CA ASP A 82 -5.37 2.72 -0.38
C ASP A 82 -6.02 1.46 -0.97
N ILE A 83 -5.82 0.32 -0.30
CA ILE A 83 -6.49 -0.95 -0.63
C ILE A 83 -7.23 -1.53 0.58
N SER A 84 -7.50 -0.70 1.60
CA SER A 84 -8.16 -1.11 2.85
C SER A 84 -9.48 -1.83 2.61
N CYS A 85 -10.31 -1.30 1.71
CA CYS A 85 -11.63 -1.87 1.45
C CYS A 85 -11.57 -3.20 0.68
N LEU A 86 -10.52 -3.40 -0.14
CA LEU A 86 -10.35 -4.65 -0.89
C LEU A 86 -10.22 -5.86 0.04
N TYR A 87 -9.67 -5.67 1.24
CA TYR A 87 -9.50 -6.74 2.23
C TYR A 87 -10.81 -7.51 2.50
N GLU A 88 -11.94 -6.80 2.66
CA GLU A 88 -13.24 -7.42 2.89
C GLU A 88 -14.08 -7.52 1.60
N SER A 89 -14.01 -6.52 0.72
CA SER A 89 -14.91 -6.45 -0.44
C SER A 89 -14.54 -7.43 -1.54
N ASP A 90 -13.24 -7.72 -1.71
CA ASP A 90 -12.73 -8.67 -2.70
C ASP A 90 -11.43 -9.32 -2.21
N PRO A 91 -11.51 -10.32 -1.30
CA PRO A 91 -10.33 -10.95 -0.72
C PRO A 91 -9.38 -11.59 -1.75
N LYS A 92 -9.92 -12.08 -2.88
CA LYS A 92 -9.12 -12.70 -3.95
C LYS A 92 -8.30 -11.65 -4.68
N LEU A 93 -8.91 -10.51 -5.01
CA LEU A 93 -8.17 -9.40 -5.58
C LEU A 93 -7.16 -8.86 -4.57
N PHE A 94 -7.55 -8.69 -3.31
CA PHE A 94 -6.64 -8.25 -2.26
C PHE A 94 -5.40 -9.15 -2.19
N GLU A 95 -5.56 -10.48 -2.17
CA GLU A 95 -4.45 -11.44 -2.14
C GLU A 95 -3.44 -11.22 -3.27
N ASN A 96 -3.91 -10.94 -4.50
CA ASN A 96 -3.09 -10.94 -5.72
C ASN A 96 -2.83 -9.54 -6.34
N VAL A 97 -3.31 -8.44 -5.72
CA VAL A 97 -3.32 -7.10 -6.33
C VAL A 97 -1.91 -6.60 -6.69
N GLN A 98 -0.90 -6.94 -5.90
CA GLN A 98 0.51 -6.66 -6.19
C GLN A 98 0.99 -7.33 -7.48
N ASP A 99 0.49 -8.53 -7.79
CA ASP A 99 0.92 -9.30 -8.96
C ASP A 99 0.35 -8.66 -10.22
N TYR A 100 -0.93 -8.30 -10.17
CA TYR A 100 -1.57 -7.55 -11.25
C TYR A 100 -0.88 -6.21 -11.47
N ALA A 101 -0.58 -5.47 -10.40
CA ALA A 101 0.12 -4.19 -10.49
C ALA A 101 1.53 -4.35 -11.09
N TYR A 102 2.29 -5.36 -10.65
CA TYR A 102 3.63 -5.64 -11.17
C TYR A 102 3.61 -6.02 -12.65
N ASN A 103 2.64 -6.83 -13.06
CA ASN A 103 2.49 -7.29 -14.45
C ASN A 103 2.17 -6.16 -15.44
N LEU A 104 1.77 -4.97 -14.98
CA LEU A 104 1.65 -3.80 -15.86
C LEU A 104 3.01 -3.27 -16.34
N PHE A 105 4.08 -3.38 -15.55
CA PHE A 105 5.39 -2.85 -15.94
C PHE A 105 5.90 -3.40 -17.28
N PRO A 106 6.01 -4.74 -17.48
CA PRO A 106 6.50 -5.27 -18.74
C PRO A 106 5.58 -4.95 -19.94
N MET A 107 4.28 -4.76 -19.71
CA MET A 107 3.33 -4.37 -20.75
C MET A 107 3.55 -2.94 -21.27
N TYR A 108 4.21 -2.08 -20.49
CA TYR A 108 4.35 -0.66 -20.78
C TYR A 108 5.79 -0.16 -20.65
N GLY A 109 6.75 -0.98 -21.09
CA GLY A 109 8.16 -0.58 -21.20
C GLY A 109 8.83 -0.32 -19.84
N ASN A 110 8.41 -1.03 -18.80
CA ASN A 110 8.92 -0.94 -17.43
C ASN A 110 8.85 0.47 -16.80
N SER A 111 7.95 1.30 -17.32
CA SER A 111 7.64 2.61 -16.73
C SER A 111 6.48 2.50 -15.74
N MET A 112 6.36 3.48 -14.84
CA MET A 112 5.25 3.55 -13.90
C MET A 112 3.90 3.46 -14.63
N PRO A 113 3.00 2.54 -14.23
CA PRO A 113 1.67 2.49 -14.79
C PRO A 113 0.90 3.79 -14.54
N THR A 114 0.05 4.19 -15.50
CA THR A 114 -0.85 5.33 -15.30
C THR A 114 -1.98 4.96 -14.35
N TRP A 115 -2.58 5.95 -13.68
CA TRP A 115 -3.68 5.73 -12.74
C TRP A 115 -4.89 5.02 -13.37
N HIS A 116 -5.16 5.27 -14.64
CA HIS A 116 -6.25 4.60 -15.36
C HIS A 116 -6.01 3.09 -15.54
N LYS A 117 -4.74 2.65 -15.61
CA LYS A 117 -4.40 1.22 -15.67
C LYS A 117 -4.50 0.57 -14.31
N ILE A 118 -4.17 1.30 -13.25
CA ILE A 118 -4.39 0.82 -11.88
C ILE A 118 -5.89 0.72 -11.59
N GLU A 119 -6.68 1.70 -12.00
CA GLU A 119 -8.14 1.68 -11.92
C GLU A 119 -8.74 0.43 -12.58
N ALA A 120 -8.21 0.03 -13.73
CA ALA A 120 -8.64 -1.20 -14.40
C ALA A 120 -8.34 -2.49 -13.61
N ILE A 121 -7.38 -2.45 -12.68
CA ILE A 121 -7.07 -3.58 -11.78
C ILE A 121 -7.97 -3.54 -10.54
N ILE A 122 -8.01 -2.39 -9.86
CA ILE A 122 -8.67 -2.27 -8.55
C ILE A 122 -10.18 -1.99 -8.66
N GLY A 123 -10.69 -1.74 -9.86
CA GLY A 123 -12.12 -1.55 -10.14
C GLY A 123 -12.66 -0.16 -9.80
N HIS A 124 -11.80 0.79 -9.41
CA HIS A 124 -12.16 2.15 -9.05
C HIS A 124 -10.94 3.07 -9.19
N TYR A 125 -11.16 4.38 -9.29
CA TYR A 125 -10.05 5.33 -9.38
C TYR A 125 -9.21 5.28 -8.09
N PRO A 126 -7.87 5.12 -8.19
CA PRO A 126 -7.02 4.91 -7.03
C PRO A 126 -7.02 6.11 -6.08
N HIS A 127 -7.25 5.85 -4.80
CA HIS A 127 -7.04 6.83 -3.74
C HIS A 127 -5.58 6.79 -3.30
N ILE A 128 -4.84 7.87 -3.57
CA ILE A 128 -3.43 7.98 -3.19
C ILE A 128 -3.33 8.39 -1.72
N LEU A 129 -2.79 7.51 -0.88
CA LEU A 129 -2.49 7.80 0.52
C LEU A 129 -1.27 8.70 0.64
N GLY A 130 -0.26 8.49 -0.19
CA GLY A 130 1.00 9.20 -0.08
C GLY A 130 2.12 8.61 -0.92
N ASP A 131 3.34 8.99 -0.57
CA ASP A 131 4.56 8.57 -1.25
C ASP A 131 5.52 7.86 -0.30
N HIS A 132 6.20 6.84 -0.82
CA HIS A 132 7.33 6.20 -0.18
C HIS A 132 8.62 6.61 -0.88
N TYR A 133 9.61 7.08 -0.13
CA TYR A 133 10.93 7.45 -0.64
C TYR A 133 11.99 7.34 0.45
N PHE A 134 13.27 7.48 0.09
CA PHE A 134 14.36 7.44 1.06
C PHE A 134 14.95 8.83 1.28
N ILE A 135 15.32 9.13 2.52
CA ILE A 135 15.97 10.38 2.93
C ILE A 135 17.34 10.11 3.56
N PRO A 136 18.30 11.04 3.47
CA PRO A 136 19.52 10.97 4.25
C PRO A 136 19.20 11.03 5.76
N LYS A 137 19.78 10.12 6.54
CA LYS A 137 19.66 10.07 8.00
C LYS A 137 20.90 9.42 8.62
N ASP A 138 21.55 10.12 9.54
CA ASP A 138 22.69 9.62 10.32
C ASP A 138 23.83 9.03 9.47
N GLY A 139 24.15 9.66 8.33
CA GLY A 139 25.18 9.20 7.40
C GLY A 139 24.78 8.01 6.53
N ALA A 140 23.53 7.55 6.62
CA ALA A 140 22.92 6.53 5.79
C ALA A 140 21.64 7.07 5.13
N ILE A 141 20.81 6.16 4.60
CA ILE A 141 19.46 6.47 4.09
C ILE A 141 18.41 5.76 4.94
N ALA A 142 17.27 6.41 5.15
CA ALA A 142 16.12 5.85 5.87
C ALA A 142 14.87 5.88 4.99
N PRO A 143 14.05 4.81 4.98
CA PRO A 143 12.74 4.83 4.34
C PRO A 143 11.83 5.84 5.03
N LYS A 144 11.11 6.61 4.23
CA LYS A 144 10.07 7.53 4.65
C LYS A 144 8.77 7.17 3.94
N PHE A 145 7.68 7.14 4.69
CA PHE A 145 6.31 7.01 4.19
C PHE A 145 5.58 8.30 4.53
N ASP A 146 5.05 8.99 3.53
CA ASP A 146 4.61 10.38 3.67
C ASP A 146 3.17 10.53 3.18
N PHE A 147 2.22 10.59 4.11
CA PHE A 147 0.78 10.64 3.84
C PHE A 147 0.24 12.07 3.96
N ARG A 148 1.11 13.08 4.11
CA ARG A 148 0.68 14.48 4.32
C ARG A 148 -0.15 15.04 3.15
N SER A 149 -0.02 14.48 1.95
CA SER A 149 -0.84 14.86 0.78
C SER A 149 -2.31 14.46 0.93
N SER A 150 -2.61 13.33 1.56
CA SER A 150 -3.97 12.86 1.85
C SER A 150 -4.46 13.29 3.24
N GLN A 151 -3.55 13.47 4.19
CA GLN A 151 -3.79 13.86 5.58
C GLN A 151 -3.40 15.32 5.83
N LYS A 152 -3.98 16.25 5.07
CA LYS A 152 -3.55 17.67 4.99
C LYS A 152 -3.56 18.43 6.31
N GLU A 153 -4.39 17.99 7.27
CA GLU A 153 -4.50 18.62 8.59
C GLU A 153 -3.50 18.04 9.61
N ASN A 154 -2.67 17.07 9.22
CA ASN A 154 -1.71 16.41 10.08
C ASN A 154 -0.29 16.49 9.50
N ASP A 155 0.46 17.51 9.92
CA ASP A 155 1.87 17.69 9.53
C ASP A 155 2.78 16.53 9.95
N ASN A 156 2.34 15.68 10.88
CA ASN A 156 3.05 14.48 11.34
C ASN A 156 2.52 13.18 10.70
N ALA A 157 1.68 13.27 9.66
CA ALA A 157 1.22 12.12 8.88
C ALA A 157 2.32 11.55 7.97
N PHE A 158 3.45 11.20 8.56
CA PHE A 158 4.53 10.46 7.94
C PHE A 158 5.19 9.54 8.97
N THR A 159 5.99 8.61 8.50
CA THR A 159 7.00 7.92 9.31
C THR A 159 8.36 7.99 8.64
N VAL A 160 9.42 8.02 9.45
CA VAL A 160 10.78 7.70 9.01
C VAL A 160 11.19 6.45 9.77
N ASP A 161 11.45 5.37 9.06
CA ASP A 161 11.58 4.07 9.71
C ASP A 161 13.03 3.56 9.68
N LYS A 162 13.30 2.59 10.55
CA LYS A 162 14.51 1.74 10.51
C LYS A 162 14.10 0.28 10.37
N LYS A 163 14.91 -0.54 9.69
CA LYS A 163 14.70 -2.00 9.64
C LYS A 163 14.99 -2.61 11.01
N VAL A 164 14.02 -3.32 11.56
CA VAL A 164 14.15 -4.09 12.81
C VAL A 164 13.99 -5.59 12.60
N GLY A 165 13.46 -6.00 11.45
CA GLY A 165 13.35 -7.39 11.04
C GLY A 165 13.08 -7.53 9.55
N GLY A 166 13.05 -8.76 9.08
CA GLY A 166 12.73 -9.11 7.71
C GLY A 166 13.19 -10.51 7.35
N ILE A 167 12.67 -11.00 6.23
CA ILE A 167 12.97 -12.30 5.65
C ILE A 167 13.04 -12.17 4.12
N PRO A 168 13.74 -13.06 3.42
CA PRO A 168 13.60 -13.18 1.97
C PRO A 168 12.12 -13.34 1.58
N SER A 169 11.74 -12.80 0.43
CA SER A 169 10.37 -13.00 -0.08
C SER A 169 10.05 -14.50 -0.19
N PRO A 170 8.95 -14.99 0.40
CA PRO A 170 8.54 -16.39 0.32
C PRO A 170 8.33 -16.89 -1.11
N GLU A 171 7.97 -15.98 -2.03
CA GLU A 171 7.70 -16.30 -3.44
C GLU A 171 8.96 -16.34 -4.32
N GLY A 172 10.13 -16.09 -3.73
CA GLY A 172 11.42 -16.36 -4.35
C GLY A 172 12.36 -15.18 -4.45
N SER A 173 13.60 -15.47 -4.84
CA SER A 173 14.73 -14.53 -4.77
C SER A 173 14.73 -13.43 -5.83
N HIS A 174 13.72 -13.37 -6.69
CA HIS A 174 13.55 -12.29 -7.66
C HIS A 174 12.78 -11.10 -7.08
N ASN A 175 12.16 -11.32 -5.91
CA ASN A 175 11.41 -10.33 -5.16
C ASN A 175 12.27 -9.75 -4.03
N VAL A 176 12.12 -8.45 -3.76
CA VAL A 176 12.79 -7.83 -2.61
C VAL A 176 12.28 -8.41 -1.30
N ASP A 177 13.12 -8.39 -0.27
CA ASP A 177 12.79 -8.94 1.04
C ASP A 177 11.50 -8.35 1.63
N TRP A 178 10.78 -9.17 2.38
CA TRP A 178 9.77 -8.70 3.31
C TRP A 178 10.46 -8.02 4.49
N LEU A 179 9.89 -6.92 4.97
CA LEU A 179 10.50 -6.08 5.99
C LEU A 179 9.56 -5.84 7.15
N HIS A 180 10.12 -5.78 8.35
CA HIS A 180 9.51 -5.17 9.53
C HIS A 180 10.31 -3.91 9.87
N LEU A 181 9.62 -2.78 9.84
CA LEU A 181 10.17 -1.45 10.04
C LEU A 181 9.54 -0.82 11.29
N GLU A 182 10.36 -0.12 12.07
CA GLU A 182 9.93 0.62 13.26
C GLU A 182 10.10 2.13 13.03
N ASN A 183 9.06 2.89 13.32
CA ASN A 183 9.04 4.34 13.19
C ASN A 183 10.03 4.99 14.18
N THR A 184 10.78 5.97 13.68
CA THR A 184 11.75 6.77 14.44
C THR A 184 11.48 8.28 14.38
N ALA A 185 10.55 8.75 13.53
CA ALA A 185 10.10 10.13 13.47
C ALA A 185 8.78 10.26 12.69
N GLY A 186 7.90 11.17 13.13
CA GLY A 186 6.53 11.29 12.62
C GLY A 186 5.55 10.41 13.41
N SER A 187 4.27 10.47 13.08
CA SER A 187 3.20 9.83 13.87
C SER A 187 2.16 9.07 13.05
N LEU A 188 2.46 8.75 11.78
CA LEU A 188 1.53 8.01 10.92
C LEU A 188 1.26 6.59 11.43
N SER A 189 2.29 5.87 11.86
CA SER A 189 2.19 4.52 12.43
C SER A 189 3.36 4.25 13.36
N LYS A 190 3.30 3.16 14.13
CA LYS A 190 4.40 2.66 14.96
C LYS A 190 5.28 1.68 14.20
N TYR A 191 4.68 0.76 13.47
CA TYR A 191 5.37 -0.23 12.65
C TYR A 191 4.86 -0.20 11.22
N THR A 192 5.75 -0.51 10.28
CA THR A 192 5.41 -0.69 8.87
C THR A 192 5.92 -2.05 8.42
N PHE A 193 5.05 -2.86 7.83
CA PHE A 193 5.43 -4.12 7.21
C PHE A 193 5.40 -3.98 5.70
N ARG A 194 6.45 -4.48 5.04
CA ARG A 194 6.47 -4.70 3.59
C ARG A 194 6.34 -6.18 3.34
N VAL A 195 5.28 -6.59 2.65
CA VAL A 195 4.94 -8.00 2.36
C VAL A 195 4.41 -8.12 0.94
N ASP A 196 4.21 -9.34 0.47
CA ASP A 196 3.70 -9.64 -0.88
C ASP A 196 4.45 -8.83 -1.95
N THR A 197 5.77 -8.92 -1.92
CA THR A 197 6.65 -8.16 -2.81
C THR A 197 6.76 -8.84 -4.17
N GLN A 198 6.63 -8.08 -5.26
CA GLN A 198 6.93 -8.50 -6.62
C GLN A 198 8.03 -7.63 -7.24
N GLY A 199 9.07 -8.27 -7.77
CA GLY A 199 10.22 -7.64 -8.41
C GLY A 199 11.13 -6.87 -7.45
N GLY A 200 11.79 -5.86 -8.01
CA GLY A 200 12.67 -4.95 -7.28
C GLY A 200 14.09 -5.45 -7.02
N GLN A 201 14.43 -6.72 -7.29
CA GLN A 201 15.81 -7.22 -7.14
C GLN A 201 16.71 -6.79 -8.31
N PRO A 202 17.94 -6.32 -8.07
CA PRO A 202 18.86 -5.96 -9.13
C PRO A 202 19.46 -7.21 -9.79
N PRO A 203 20.04 -7.09 -11.00
CA PRO A 203 20.93 -8.11 -11.53
C PRO A 203 22.06 -8.45 -10.55
N LYS A 204 22.56 -9.70 -10.58
CA LYS A 204 23.60 -10.16 -9.65
C LYS A 204 24.92 -9.39 -9.73
N SER A 205 25.22 -8.80 -10.88
CA SER A 205 26.51 -8.13 -11.13
C SER A 205 26.37 -6.87 -12.00
N CYS A 206 27.39 -6.02 -11.92
CA CYS A 206 27.55 -4.80 -12.71
C CYS A 206 29.02 -4.55 -13.02
N HIS A 207 29.30 -3.78 -14.07
CA HIS A 207 30.66 -3.64 -14.61
C HIS A 207 31.25 -2.23 -14.45
N LYS A 208 30.43 -1.24 -14.11
CA LYS A 208 30.84 0.16 -14.02
C LYS A 208 30.45 0.70 -12.65
N GLU A 209 31.44 0.90 -11.79
CA GLU A 209 31.27 1.58 -10.49
C GLU A 209 30.51 2.90 -10.68
N GLY A 210 29.56 3.17 -9.80
CA GLY A 210 28.71 4.35 -9.85
C GLY A 210 27.55 4.27 -10.86
N HIS A 211 27.47 3.22 -11.69
CA HIS A 211 26.30 3.01 -12.55
C HIS A 211 25.04 2.80 -11.71
N THR A 212 23.98 3.54 -12.02
CA THR A 212 22.71 3.46 -11.30
C THR A 212 21.66 2.75 -12.13
N ILE A 213 20.81 1.97 -11.48
CA ILE A 213 19.64 1.35 -12.10
C ILE A 213 18.40 1.54 -11.24
N THR A 214 17.25 1.50 -11.89
CA THR A 214 15.92 1.46 -11.28
C THR A 214 15.23 0.17 -11.69
N VAL A 215 14.74 -0.59 -10.73
CA VAL A 215 14.08 -1.89 -10.94
C VAL A 215 12.63 -1.75 -10.48
N PRO A 216 11.64 -1.98 -11.36
CA PRO A 216 10.23 -1.95 -10.98
C PRO A 216 9.91 -2.91 -9.84
N TYR A 217 8.98 -2.51 -8.97
CA TYR A 217 8.43 -3.37 -7.95
C TYR A 217 6.98 -2.99 -7.59
N ALA A 218 6.25 -3.97 -7.07
CA ALA A 218 4.99 -3.77 -6.38
C ALA A 218 5.00 -4.50 -5.03
N THR A 219 4.22 -4.05 -4.05
CA THR A 219 4.16 -4.67 -2.72
C THR A 219 2.90 -4.27 -1.96
N LYS A 220 2.53 -5.00 -0.92
CA LYS A 220 1.64 -4.48 0.12
C LYS A 220 2.43 -3.89 1.28
N TYR A 221 2.01 -2.71 1.72
CA TYR A 221 2.45 -2.09 2.96
C TYR A 221 1.34 -2.10 3.99
N TRP A 222 1.63 -2.62 5.18
CA TRP A 222 0.72 -2.59 6.32
C TRP A 222 1.28 -1.68 7.41
N TYR A 223 0.47 -0.76 7.89
CA TYR A 223 0.86 0.24 8.89
C TYR A 223 0.13 -0.07 10.19
N PHE A 224 0.89 -0.33 11.25
CA PHE A 224 0.35 -0.71 12.56
C PHE A 224 0.64 0.36 13.60
N LYS A 225 -0.30 0.53 14.54
CA LYS A 225 -0.18 1.44 15.68
C LYS A 225 -0.28 0.70 17.01
#